data_AF-A0A259SKP8-F1
#
_entry.id   AF-A0A259SKP8-F1
#
_cell.length_a   1.000
_cell.length_b   1.000
_cell.length_c   1.000
_cell.angle_alpha   90.00
_cell.angle_beta   90.00
_cell.angle_gamma   90.00
#
_symmetry.space_group_name_H-M   'P 1'
#
loop_
_entity.id
_entity.type
_entity.pdbx_description
1 polymer ?
#
loop_
_entity_poly.entity_id
_entity_poly.type
_entity_poly.pdbx_seq_one_letter_code
_entity_poly.pdbx_strand_id
1 'polypeptide(L)'
;MAGPVNTTSPLQGTFLLEDGEALVSAIKSGDWVAGGFAAFSAVMDTVAAVSDPLGSLIAAGLGWLMEHLQPLKGWLNDLTGDSGAVAGFAQTWTNVGTQLRRSAGDLATVLGDLDAADGAAVQAYLAFQRDVVAHLKGAASWADGLATGMQMASTIVQVVHDMVRDALAQLVGSLISYAAELVFSLGLATPLVIEQATTRVAAVATKFSKRIPDMVAAIRKLGDLVEKLKALFTRFGETADNALKGGKGAVEPPRVLTSADFQYMADGGYHSSLFGEPVLHFYDSADAKLGAEGRDVWAMPTGDAAQIHTSADAARQTGMAPMMLDAHVNGGDIYSVHFPVDPATLRRPTVADSGGWEHFYPDPTNPSPTYGHTAVNTGTGAFLVNPTRETLVTGGGPMPPGSVLTRLENGSWIVVRRY
;
A
#
# COMPACT_ATOMS: atom_id res chain seq x y z
N MET A 1 -21.92 9.35 39.65
CA MET A 1 -22.15 10.06 38.38
C MET A 1 -21.54 9.21 37.29
N ALA A 2 -22.33 8.76 36.31
CA ALA A 2 -21.78 8.13 35.11
C ALA A 2 -20.97 9.20 34.36
N GLY A 3 -19.75 8.87 33.95
CA GLY A 3 -18.90 9.80 33.19
C GLY A 3 -19.52 10.20 31.84
N PRO A 4 -18.96 11.20 31.15
CA PRO A 4 -19.43 11.61 29.82
C PRO A 4 -19.40 10.41 28.87
N VAL A 5 -20.51 10.17 28.17
CA VAL A 5 -20.63 9.07 27.21
C VAL A 5 -20.05 9.53 25.88
N ASN A 6 -19.05 8.81 25.38
CA ASN A 6 -18.41 9.10 24.11
C ASN A 6 -19.34 8.66 22.95
N THR A 7 -19.62 9.57 22.02
CA THR A 7 -20.43 9.30 20.82
C THR A 7 -19.58 9.01 19.57
N THR A 8 -18.26 9.06 19.70
CA THR A 8 -17.31 8.70 18.64
C THR A 8 -17.23 7.19 18.50
N SER A 9 -17.34 6.71 17.26
CA SER A 9 -17.21 5.29 16.93
C SER A 9 -15.73 4.89 16.78
N PRO A 10 -15.32 3.65 17.14
CA PRO A 10 -13.97 3.13 16.91
C PRO A 10 -13.53 3.11 15.44
N LEU A 11 -14.48 3.22 14.51
CA LEU A 11 -14.25 3.26 13.08
C LEU A 11 -14.02 4.71 12.57
N GLN A 12 -14.41 5.74 13.34
CA GLN A 12 -14.14 7.14 13.03
C GLN A 12 -12.65 7.48 13.22
N GLY A 13 -12.05 8.16 12.24
CA GLY A 13 -10.64 8.54 12.25
C GLY A 13 -9.68 7.48 11.70
N THR A 14 -10.19 6.35 11.22
CA THR A 14 -9.39 5.28 10.61
C THR A 14 -9.02 5.51 9.15
N PHE A 15 -9.65 6.50 8.49
CA PHE A 15 -9.52 6.83 7.07
C PHE A 15 -9.80 5.66 6.09
N LEU A 16 -10.39 4.56 6.58
CA LEU A 16 -10.59 3.34 5.78
C LEU A 16 -11.50 3.60 4.57
N LEU A 17 -12.50 4.47 4.71
CA LEU A 17 -13.43 4.81 3.63
C LEU A 17 -12.74 5.63 2.54
N GLU A 18 -11.94 6.63 2.93
CA GLU A 18 -11.19 7.52 2.06
C GLU A 18 -10.09 6.76 1.30
N ASP A 19 -9.30 5.94 2.00
CA ASP A 19 -8.29 5.05 1.41
C ASP A 19 -8.94 4.09 0.39
N GLY A 20 -10.10 3.56 0.76
CA GLY A 20 -10.85 2.66 -0.09
C GLY A 20 -11.44 3.33 -1.32
N GLU A 21 -11.96 4.55 -1.20
CA GLU A 21 -12.46 5.32 -2.34
C GLU A 21 -11.32 5.66 -3.31
N ALA A 22 -10.14 6.04 -2.80
CA ALA A 22 -8.95 6.28 -3.62
C ALA A 22 -8.52 5.03 -4.39
N LEU A 23 -8.50 3.86 -3.74
CA LEU A 23 -8.16 2.59 -4.38
C LEU A 23 -9.20 2.16 -5.42
N VAL A 24 -10.50 2.29 -5.10
CA VAL A 24 -11.58 2.00 -6.05
C VAL A 24 -11.50 2.92 -7.26
N SER A 25 -11.24 4.21 -7.04
CA SER A 25 -11.05 5.19 -8.11
C SER A 25 -9.86 4.83 -8.99
N ALA A 26 -8.71 4.49 -8.39
CA ALA A 26 -7.51 4.07 -9.13
C ALA A 26 -7.72 2.80 -9.96
N ILE A 27 -8.54 1.85 -9.50
CA ILE A 27 -8.88 0.66 -10.29
C ILE A 27 -9.83 1.02 -11.43
N LYS A 28 -10.88 1.81 -11.13
CA LYS A 28 -11.93 2.17 -12.10
C LYS A 28 -11.45 3.17 -13.16
N SER A 29 -10.47 4.02 -12.85
CA SER A 29 -9.90 4.97 -13.81
C SER A 29 -9.18 4.27 -14.95
N GLY A 30 -8.69 3.04 -14.72
CA GLY A 30 -7.94 2.29 -15.71
C GLY A 30 -6.52 2.84 -15.93
N ASP A 31 -6.02 3.75 -15.09
CA ASP A 31 -4.69 4.35 -15.24
C ASP A 31 -3.56 3.31 -15.13
N TRP A 32 -3.82 2.20 -14.44
CA TRP A 32 -2.92 1.05 -14.38
C TRP A 32 -2.71 0.37 -15.74
N VAL A 33 -3.59 0.65 -16.72
CA VAL A 33 -3.49 0.22 -18.13
C VAL A 33 -2.73 1.25 -18.98
N ALA A 34 -2.53 2.49 -18.53
CA ALA A 34 -1.97 3.57 -19.35
C ALA A 34 -0.48 3.36 -19.66
N GLY A 35 -0.18 3.41 -20.97
CA GLY A 35 1.12 3.10 -21.59
C GLY A 35 1.02 2.47 -22.99
N GLY A 36 -0.14 1.93 -23.39
CA GLY A 36 -0.27 1.27 -24.71
C GLY A 36 -1.66 0.92 -25.26
N PHE A 37 -2.78 1.26 -24.59
CA PHE A 37 -4.11 0.92 -25.09
C PHE A 37 -5.14 2.04 -24.89
N ALA A 38 -5.60 2.64 -25.99
CA ALA A 38 -6.79 3.50 -26.06
C ALA A 38 -8.11 2.70 -26.25
N ALA A 39 -8.12 1.40 -25.90
CA ALA A 39 -9.09 0.43 -26.40
C ALA A 39 -10.32 0.18 -25.51
N PHE A 40 -10.38 0.76 -24.30
CA PHE A 40 -11.46 0.44 -23.35
C PHE A 40 -12.79 1.17 -23.61
N SER A 41 -12.87 2.08 -24.59
CA SER A 41 -14.12 2.77 -24.96
C SER A 41 -14.92 2.11 -26.11
N ALA A 42 -14.48 0.97 -26.64
CA ALA A 42 -14.97 0.44 -27.93
C ALA A 42 -15.26 -1.08 -27.95
N VAL A 43 -15.80 -1.66 -26.87
CA VAL A 43 -16.14 -3.10 -26.81
C VAL A 43 -17.66 -3.29 -26.70
N MET A 44 -18.39 -2.87 -27.73
CA MET A 44 -19.77 -3.26 -27.99
C MET A 44 -19.91 -3.44 -29.51
N ASP A 45 -19.71 -4.68 -29.97
CA ASP A 45 -20.31 -5.32 -31.15
C ASP A 45 -19.33 -6.24 -31.90
N THR A 46 -19.62 -7.55 -31.92
CA THR A 46 -19.99 -8.35 -33.12
C THR A 46 -19.82 -9.86 -32.91
N VAL A 47 -20.63 -10.62 -33.63
CA VAL A 47 -21.01 -12.03 -33.43
C VAL A 47 -20.42 -12.96 -34.51
N ALA A 48 -20.08 -14.19 -34.08
CA ALA A 48 -20.01 -15.51 -34.74
C ALA A 48 -19.31 -15.75 -36.10
N ALA A 49 -18.49 -16.81 -36.18
CA ALA A 49 -18.86 -18.12 -36.76
C ALA A 49 -17.64 -19.00 -37.16
N VAL A 50 -17.62 -20.23 -36.62
CA VAL A 50 -17.48 -21.55 -37.30
C VAL A 50 -16.13 -22.04 -37.90
N SER A 51 -15.76 -23.23 -37.41
CA SER A 51 -15.11 -24.42 -38.01
C SER A 51 -13.59 -24.65 -38.03
N ASP A 52 -13.30 -25.85 -37.53
CA ASP A 52 -12.07 -26.65 -37.40
C ASP A 52 -11.53 -27.18 -38.75
N PRO A 53 -10.22 -27.04 -39.00
CA PRO A 53 -9.57 -27.93 -39.97
C PRO A 53 -8.14 -28.30 -39.54
N LEU A 54 -7.96 -29.20 -38.56
CA LEU A 54 -6.61 -29.70 -38.20
C LEU A 54 -6.52 -31.23 -38.14
N GLY A 55 -6.89 -31.89 -39.23
CA GLY A 55 -6.60 -33.31 -39.43
C GLY A 55 -6.12 -33.54 -40.85
N SER A 56 -4.80 -33.58 -41.05
CA SER A 56 -4.05 -34.15 -42.20
C SER A 56 -3.05 -33.15 -42.81
N LEU A 57 -1.87 -33.03 -42.22
CA LEU A 57 -0.64 -32.59 -42.88
C LEU A 57 0.50 -33.01 -41.96
N ILE A 58 1.36 -33.94 -42.38
CA ILE A 58 2.81 -33.76 -42.57
C ILE A 58 3.45 -35.09 -42.99
N ALA A 59 4.21 -35.07 -44.09
CA ALA A 59 5.35 -35.97 -44.33
C ALA A 59 6.39 -35.29 -45.25
N ALA A 60 7.06 -34.23 -44.76
CA ALA A 60 8.35 -33.71 -45.30
C ALA A 60 8.91 -32.50 -44.49
N GLY A 61 8.07 -31.76 -43.74
CA GLY A 61 8.46 -30.50 -43.08
C GLY A 61 8.39 -30.47 -41.54
N LEU A 62 8.21 -31.61 -40.89
CA LEU A 62 7.92 -31.72 -39.45
C LEU A 62 9.02 -31.13 -38.55
N GLY A 63 10.30 -31.28 -38.92
CA GLY A 63 11.44 -30.77 -38.14
C GLY A 63 11.49 -29.24 -38.06
N TRP A 64 11.45 -28.56 -39.22
CA TRP A 64 11.42 -27.10 -39.29
C TRP A 64 10.17 -26.51 -38.63
N LEU A 65 9.01 -27.12 -38.90
CA LEU A 65 7.72 -26.69 -38.35
C LEU A 65 7.68 -26.85 -36.83
N MET A 66 8.29 -27.90 -36.27
CA MET A 66 8.40 -28.08 -34.83
C MET A 66 9.35 -27.06 -34.20
N GLU A 67 10.57 -26.87 -34.73
CA GLU A 67 11.56 -25.96 -34.15
C GLU A 67 11.14 -24.48 -34.20
N HIS A 68 10.48 -24.05 -35.29
CA HIS A 68 10.11 -22.64 -35.47
C HIS A 68 8.68 -22.30 -35.01
N LEU A 69 7.77 -23.29 -34.88
CA LEU A 69 6.47 -23.08 -34.22
C LEU A 69 6.47 -23.42 -32.72
N GLN A 70 7.51 -24.06 -32.19
CA GLN A 70 7.63 -24.33 -30.76
C GLN A 70 7.48 -23.08 -29.89
N PRO A 71 8.13 -21.94 -30.23
CA PRO A 71 8.00 -20.71 -29.43
C PRO A 71 6.54 -20.23 -29.36
N LEU A 72 5.77 -20.38 -30.44
CA LEU A 72 4.37 -19.99 -30.51
C LEU A 72 3.46 -20.95 -29.74
N LYS A 73 3.78 -22.25 -29.72
CA LYS A 73 3.10 -23.23 -28.85
C LYS A 73 3.43 -23.00 -27.37
N GLY A 74 4.68 -22.62 -27.06
CA GLY A 74 5.08 -22.19 -25.72
C GLY A 74 4.26 -20.99 -25.26
N TRP A 75 4.17 -19.95 -26.09
CA TRP A 75 3.33 -18.78 -25.79
C TRP A 75 1.85 -19.11 -25.70
N LEU A 76 1.33 -20.01 -26.54
CA LEU A 76 -0.04 -20.50 -26.37
C LEU A 76 -0.22 -21.07 -24.98
N ASN A 77 0.62 -22.01 -24.54
CA ASN A 77 0.51 -22.60 -23.20
C ASN A 77 0.74 -21.60 -22.06
N ASP A 78 1.65 -20.64 -22.23
CA ASP A 78 2.03 -19.67 -21.20
C ASP A 78 1.04 -18.50 -21.09
N LEU A 79 0.27 -18.21 -22.15
CA LEU A 79 -0.59 -17.02 -22.25
C LEU A 79 -2.08 -17.33 -22.40
N THR A 80 -2.48 -18.58 -22.60
CA THR A 80 -3.90 -19.00 -22.55
C THR A 80 -4.38 -19.09 -21.09
N GLY A 81 -4.44 -17.93 -20.43
CA GLY A 81 -5.23 -17.79 -19.20
C GLY A 81 -6.73 -17.98 -19.50
N ASP A 82 -7.48 -18.46 -18.52
CA ASP A 82 -8.94 -18.61 -18.63
C ASP A 82 -9.63 -17.28 -18.30
N SER A 83 -9.99 -16.51 -19.34
CA SER A 83 -10.74 -15.25 -19.18
C SER A 83 -12.13 -15.46 -18.57
N GLY A 84 -12.73 -16.64 -18.80
CA GLY A 84 -14.02 -17.03 -18.22
C GLY A 84 -13.91 -17.23 -16.70
N ALA A 85 -12.84 -17.87 -16.22
CA ALA A 85 -12.56 -18.00 -14.80
C ALA A 85 -12.37 -16.63 -14.13
N VAL A 86 -11.61 -15.72 -14.75
CA VAL A 86 -11.41 -14.35 -14.22
C VAL A 86 -12.73 -13.56 -14.17
N ALA A 87 -13.59 -13.69 -15.20
CA ALA A 87 -14.93 -13.08 -15.19
C ALA A 87 -15.84 -13.70 -14.12
N GLY A 88 -15.72 -15.00 -13.86
CA GLY A 88 -16.42 -15.67 -12.77
C GLY A 88 -16.04 -15.13 -11.38
N PHE A 89 -14.77 -14.83 -11.17
CA PHE A 89 -14.32 -14.14 -9.96
C PHE A 89 -14.86 -12.72 -9.87
N ALA A 90 -14.92 -11.97 -10.97
CA ALA A 90 -15.56 -10.64 -11.00
C ALA A 90 -17.03 -10.71 -10.54
N GLN A 91 -17.78 -11.70 -11.03
CA GLN A 91 -19.18 -11.92 -10.60
C GLN A 91 -19.29 -12.27 -9.11
N THR A 92 -18.34 -13.03 -8.58
CA THR A 92 -18.28 -13.35 -7.15
C THR A 92 -18.16 -12.07 -6.32
N TRP A 93 -17.29 -11.15 -6.71
CA TRP A 93 -17.13 -9.86 -6.02
C TRP A 93 -18.35 -8.94 -6.17
N THR A 94 -19.02 -8.93 -7.33
CA THR A 94 -20.31 -8.25 -7.50
C THR A 94 -21.37 -8.78 -6.52
N ASN A 95 -21.41 -10.10 -6.32
CA ASN A 95 -22.33 -10.73 -5.37
C ASN A 95 -21.98 -10.36 -3.93
N VAL A 96 -20.69 -10.33 -3.57
CA VAL A 96 -20.20 -9.88 -2.25
C VAL A 96 -20.62 -8.44 -2.00
N GLY A 97 -20.38 -7.52 -2.94
CA GLY A 97 -20.78 -6.11 -2.81
C GLY A 97 -22.31 -5.96 -2.64
N THR A 98 -23.09 -6.74 -3.38
CA THR A 98 -24.55 -6.78 -3.24
C THR A 98 -24.99 -7.24 -1.86
N GLN A 99 -24.37 -8.30 -1.33
CA GLN A 99 -24.68 -8.81 -0.01
C GLN A 99 -24.32 -7.79 1.08
N LEU A 100 -23.16 -7.14 0.98
CA LEU A 100 -22.73 -6.10 1.92
C LEU A 100 -23.69 -4.90 1.95
N ARG A 101 -24.17 -4.44 0.78
CA ARG A 101 -25.19 -3.37 0.72
C ARG A 101 -26.51 -3.79 1.35
N ARG A 102 -26.94 -5.05 1.15
CA ARG A 102 -28.16 -5.57 1.79
C ARG A 102 -28.01 -5.58 3.30
N SER A 103 -26.91 -6.13 3.82
CA SER A 103 -26.63 -6.11 5.26
C SER A 103 -26.58 -4.69 5.84
N ALA A 104 -26.01 -3.73 5.11
CA ALA A 104 -26.03 -2.33 5.51
C ALA A 104 -27.45 -1.74 5.55
N GLY A 105 -28.29 -2.09 4.57
CA GLY A 105 -29.69 -1.65 4.50
C GLY A 105 -30.56 -2.26 5.59
N ASP A 106 -30.40 -3.56 5.84
CA ASP A 106 -31.11 -4.28 6.91
C ASP A 106 -30.76 -3.69 8.28
N LEU A 107 -29.46 -3.48 8.54
CA LEU A 107 -28.99 -2.83 9.76
C LEU A 107 -29.56 -1.41 9.90
N ALA A 108 -29.47 -0.58 8.85
CA ALA A 108 -30.01 0.78 8.88
C ALA A 108 -31.53 0.81 9.16
N THR A 109 -32.27 -0.16 8.64
CA THR A 109 -33.72 -0.30 8.89
C THR A 109 -33.99 -0.59 10.37
N VAL A 110 -33.29 -1.58 10.95
CA VAL A 110 -33.45 -1.94 12.37
C VAL A 110 -33.04 -0.78 13.29
N LEU A 111 -32.05 0.03 12.92
CA LEU A 111 -31.67 1.20 13.71
C LEU A 111 -32.76 2.29 13.72
N GLY A 112 -33.57 2.39 12.67
CA GLY A 112 -34.69 3.33 12.62
C GLY A 112 -35.77 3.04 13.67
N ASP A 113 -35.92 1.78 14.09
CA ASP A 113 -36.86 1.39 15.15
C ASP A 113 -36.49 1.99 16.52
N LEU A 114 -35.24 2.47 16.67
CA LEU A 114 -34.72 3.07 17.89
C LEU A 114 -34.70 4.61 17.85
N ASP A 115 -35.20 5.25 16.79
CA ASP A 115 -35.14 6.73 16.65
C ASP A 115 -35.92 7.48 17.74
N ALA A 116 -36.93 6.85 18.34
CA ALA A 116 -37.69 7.42 19.46
C ALA A 116 -37.06 7.17 20.84
N ALA A 117 -36.00 6.36 20.91
CA ALA A 117 -35.33 6.04 22.17
C ALA A 117 -34.31 7.14 22.54
N ASP A 118 -34.40 7.63 23.77
CA ASP A 118 -33.56 8.72 24.28
C ASP A 118 -32.61 8.25 25.39
N GLY A 119 -31.47 8.89 25.50
CA GLY A 119 -30.42 8.59 26.48
C GLY A 119 -29.03 8.44 25.86
N ALA A 120 -28.02 8.83 26.63
CA ALA A 120 -26.63 8.90 26.16
C ALA A 120 -26.07 7.55 25.65
N ALA A 121 -26.47 6.43 26.26
CA ALA A 121 -26.07 5.09 25.82
C ALA A 121 -26.70 4.68 24.48
N VAL A 122 -27.96 5.05 24.25
CA VAL A 122 -28.66 4.80 22.98
C VAL A 122 -28.02 5.63 21.87
N GLN A 123 -27.71 6.89 22.14
CA GLN A 123 -27.05 7.76 21.17
C GLN A 123 -25.65 7.25 20.77
N ALA A 124 -24.85 6.78 21.73
CA ALA A 124 -23.55 6.16 21.45
C ALA A 124 -23.68 4.86 20.63
N TYR A 125 -24.65 4.02 20.97
CA TYR A 125 -24.95 2.80 20.20
C TYR A 125 -25.37 3.12 18.75
N LEU A 126 -26.29 4.07 18.57
CA LEU A 126 -26.74 4.50 17.25
C LEU A 126 -25.60 5.12 16.43
N ALA A 127 -24.71 5.90 17.06
CA ALA A 127 -23.53 6.46 16.40
C ALA A 127 -22.58 5.36 15.91
N PHE A 128 -22.27 4.39 16.78
CA PHE A 128 -21.47 3.22 16.40
C PHE A 128 -22.09 2.44 15.24
N GLN A 129 -23.38 2.11 15.33
CA GLN A 129 -24.03 1.28 14.33
C GLN A 129 -24.21 2.00 12.98
N ARG A 130 -24.44 3.32 12.99
CA ARG A 130 -24.44 4.13 11.75
C ARG A 130 -23.07 4.11 11.06
N ASP A 131 -22.01 4.08 11.84
CA ASP A 131 -20.65 3.98 11.31
C ASP A 131 -20.36 2.59 10.73
N VAL A 132 -20.84 1.51 11.38
CA VAL A 132 -20.84 0.15 10.81
C VAL A 132 -21.60 0.10 9.48
N VAL A 133 -22.77 0.75 9.38
CA VAL A 133 -23.53 0.86 8.11
C VAL A 133 -22.71 1.58 7.04
N ALA A 134 -22.02 2.67 7.37
CA ALA A 134 -21.17 3.41 6.42
C ALA A 134 -20.01 2.52 5.92
N HIS A 135 -19.37 1.77 6.81
CA HIS A 135 -18.27 0.89 6.46
C HIS A 135 -18.71 -0.35 5.66
N LEU A 136 -19.90 -0.91 5.92
CA LEU A 136 -20.46 -1.97 5.07
C LEU A 136 -20.74 -1.46 3.64
N LYS A 137 -21.17 -0.20 3.49
CA LYS A 137 -21.33 0.44 2.18
C LYS A 137 -19.97 0.71 1.51
N GLY A 138 -18.96 1.13 2.27
CA GLY A 138 -17.58 1.26 1.79
C GLY A 138 -17.02 -0.06 1.28
N ALA A 139 -17.08 -1.11 2.10
CA ALA A 139 -16.68 -2.46 1.74
C ALA A 139 -17.40 -2.99 0.49
N ALA A 140 -18.69 -2.65 0.31
CA ALA A 140 -19.40 -2.97 -0.92
C ALA A 140 -18.84 -2.24 -2.16
N SER A 141 -18.45 -0.97 -2.03
CA SER A 141 -17.79 -0.21 -3.09
C SER A 141 -16.42 -0.79 -3.44
N TRP A 142 -15.67 -1.28 -2.44
CA TRP A 142 -14.38 -1.95 -2.65
C TRP A 142 -14.54 -3.25 -3.43
N ALA A 143 -15.57 -4.03 -3.09
CA ALA A 143 -15.94 -5.23 -3.83
C ALA A 143 -16.32 -4.91 -5.30
N ASP A 144 -17.00 -3.79 -5.57
CA ASP A 144 -17.27 -3.34 -6.94
C ASP A 144 -15.99 -2.94 -7.69
N GLY A 145 -15.04 -2.30 -7.00
CA GLY A 145 -13.71 -2.00 -7.53
C GLY A 145 -12.99 -3.27 -7.97
N LEU A 146 -12.95 -4.29 -7.11
CA LEU A 146 -12.38 -5.60 -7.41
C LEU A 146 -13.07 -6.28 -8.60
N ALA A 147 -14.40 -6.28 -8.63
CA ALA A 147 -15.17 -6.83 -9.74
C ALA A 147 -14.83 -6.12 -11.06
N THR A 148 -14.75 -4.79 -11.05
CA THR A 148 -14.40 -3.99 -12.24
C THR A 148 -12.99 -4.29 -12.72
N GLY A 149 -12.00 -4.31 -11.81
CA GLY A 149 -10.62 -4.64 -12.14
C GLY A 149 -10.47 -6.04 -12.72
N MET A 150 -11.14 -7.04 -12.14
CA MET A 150 -11.14 -8.41 -12.66
C MET A 150 -11.83 -8.51 -14.02
N GLN A 151 -12.92 -7.78 -14.25
CA GLN A 151 -13.55 -7.73 -15.57
C GLN A 151 -12.60 -7.16 -16.63
N MET A 152 -11.89 -6.07 -16.31
CA MET A 152 -10.88 -5.49 -17.21
C MET A 152 -9.70 -6.47 -17.44
N ALA A 153 -9.26 -7.17 -16.41
CA ALA A 153 -8.23 -8.21 -16.54
C ALA A 153 -8.69 -9.37 -17.43
N SER A 154 -9.95 -9.81 -17.31
CA SER A 154 -10.54 -10.82 -18.18
C SER A 154 -10.50 -10.37 -19.65
N THR A 155 -10.80 -9.10 -19.92
CA THR A 155 -10.64 -8.51 -21.27
C THR A 155 -9.19 -8.56 -21.75
N ILE A 156 -8.21 -8.22 -20.90
CA ILE A 156 -6.78 -8.30 -21.28
C ILE A 156 -6.40 -9.73 -21.63
N VAL A 157 -6.78 -10.72 -20.80
CA VAL A 157 -6.53 -12.14 -21.04
C VAL A 157 -7.19 -12.59 -22.35
N GLN A 158 -8.42 -12.17 -22.61
CA GLN A 158 -9.11 -12.47 -23.87
C GLN A 158 -8.39 -11.87 -25.08
N VAL A 159 -7.93 -10.62 -25.00
CA VAL A 159 -7.16 -10.00 -26.10
C VAL A 159 -5.85 -10.75 -26.36
N VAL A 160 -5.13 -11.15 -25.31
CA VAL A 160 -3.93 -11.98 -25.46
C VAL A 160 -4.25 -13.30 -26.14
N HIS A 161 -5.31 -13.98 -25.68
CA HIS A 161 -5.79 -15.23 -26.26
C HIS A 161 -6.13 -15.07 -27.75
N ASP A 162 -6.93 -14.06 -28.11
CA ASP A 162 -7.36 -13.81 -29.48
C ASP A 162 -6.18 -13.43 -30.38
N MET A 163 -5.23 -12.64 -29.88
CA MET A 163 -4.02 -12.33 -30.63
C MET A 163 -3.21 -13.61 -30.91
N VAL A 164 -2.98 -14.48 -29.93
CA VAL A 164 -2.24 -15.74 -30.12
C VAL A 164 -2.99 -16.65 -31.10
N ARG A 165 -4.32 -16.78 -30.95
CA ARG A 165 -5.17 -17.54 -31.87
C ARG A 165 -5.07 -17.02 -33.30
N ASP A 166 -5.17 -15.71 -33.51
CA ASP A 166 -5.06 -15.08 -34.82
C ASP A 166 -3.69 -15.28 -35.45
N ALA A 167 -2.62 -15.22 -34.65
CA ALA A 167 -1.27 -15.50 -35.13
C ALA A 167 -1.12 -16.93 -35.62
N LEU A 168 -1.63 -17.89 -34.86
CA LEU A 168 -1.64 -19.29 -35.27
C LEU A 168 -2.48 -19.50 -36.53
N ALA A 169 -3.67 -18.91 -36.60
CA ALA A 169 -4.54 -18.98 -37.78
C ALA A 169 -3.85 -18.42 -39.04
N GLN A 170 -3.20 -17.25 -38.92
CA GLN A 170 -2.45 -16.64 -40.02
C GLN A 170 -1.26 -17.47 -40.46
N LEU A 171 -0.50 -18.04 -39.51
CA LEU A 171 0.64 -18.90 -39.84
C LEU A 171 0.20 -20.19 -40.51
N VAL A 172 -0.83 -20.86 -39.99
CA VAL A 172 -1.40 -22.06 -40.60
C VAL A 172 -1.89 -21.75 -42.02
N GLY A 173 -2.62 -20.65 -42.21
CA GLY A 173 -3.07 -20.22 -43.53
C GLY A 173 -1.90 -19.99 -44.51
N SER A 174 -0.85 -19.31 -44.04
CA SER A 174 0.36 -19.06 -44.84
C SER A 174 1.06 -20.37 -45.22
N LEU A 175 1.18 -21.31 -44.29
CA LEU A 175 1.82 -22.61 -44.50
C LEU A 175 1.06 -23.47 -45.51
N ILE A 176 -0.27 -23.39 -45.54
CA ILE A 176 -1.08 -24.05 -46.58
C ILE A 176 -0.78 -23.45 -47.96
N SER A 177 -0.71 -22.11 -48.06
CA SER A 177 -0.34 -21.44 -49.32
C SER A 177 1.06 -21.83 -49.79
N TYR A 178 2.03 -21.89 -48.88
CA TYR A 178 3.39 -22.32 -49.16
C TYR A 178 3.46 -23.79 -49.59
N ALA A 179 2.70 -24.67 -48.96
CA ALA A 179 2.61 -26.07 -49.37
C ALA A 179 2.07 -26.19 -50.81
N ALA A 180 1.05 -25.40 -51.17
CA ALA A 180 0.54 -25.35 -52.53
C ALA A 180 1.60 -24.86 -53.53
N GLU A 181 2.36 -23.80 -53.19
CA GLU A 181 3.45 -23.28 -54.02
C GLU A 181 4.54 -24.33 -54.28
N LEU A 182 4.91 -25.12 -53.26
CA LEU A 182 5.86 -26.23 -53.41
C LEU A 182 5.33 -27.34 -54.31
N VAL A 183 4.04 -27.69 -54.20
CA VAL A 183 3.41 -28.70 -55.04
C VAL A 183 3.39 -28.24 -56.50
N PHE A 184 2.95 -27.01 -56.78
CA PHE A 184 2.88 -26.48 -58.15
C PHE A 184 4.25 -26.21 -58.77
N SER A 185 5.26 -25.87 -57.97
CA SER A 185 6.64 -25.71 -58.42
C SER A 185 7.44 -27.01 -58.48
N LEU A 186 6.84 -28.16 -58.14
CA LEU A 186 7.51 -29.46 -58.02
C LEU A 186 8.74 -29.41 -57.08
N GLY A 187 8.67 -28.59 -56.03
CA GLY A 187 9.74 -28.39 -55.06
C GLY A 187 10.83 -27.40 -55.47
N LEU A 188 10.76 -26.79 -56.67
CA LEU A 188 11.76 -25.81 -57.12
C LEU A 188 11.70 -24.49 -56.33
N ALA A 189 10.53 -24.12 -55.80
CA ALA A 189 10.37 -22.91 -54.98
C ALA A 189 10.81 -23.08 -53.51
N THR A 190 11.40 -24.23 -53.13
CA THR A 190 11.77 -24.53 -51.73
C THR A 190 12.60 -23.43 -51.04
N PRO A 191 13.66 -22.86 -51.65
CA PRO A 191 14.43 -21.80 -51.01
C PRO A 191 13.61 -20.54 -50.73
N LEU A 192 12.74 -20.16 -51.67
CA LEU A 192 11.89 -18.96 -51.57
C LEU A 192 10.83 -19.14 -50.48
N VAL A 193 10.19 -20.31 -50.42
CA VAL A 193 9.18 -20.64 -49.42
C VAL A 193 9.77 -20.62 -48.00
N ILE A 194 11.00 -21.09 -47.80
CA ILE A 194 11.69 -21.01 -46.50
C ILE A 194 11.89 -19.55 -46.07
N GLU A 195 12.33 -18.68 -46.98
CA GLU A 195 12.53 -17.26 -46.71
C GLU A 195 11.21 -16.56 -46.31
N GLN A 196 10.14 -16.80 -47.08
CA GLN A 196 8.82 -16.22 -46.82
C GLN A 196 8.26 -16.69 -45.47
N ALA A 197 8.39 -17.98 -45.17
CA ALA A 197 7.91 -18.55 -43.93
C ALA A 197 8.68 -18.01 -42.72
N THR A 198 10.00 -17.90 -42.82
CA THR A 198 10.85 -17.32 -41.77
C THR A 198 10.50 -15.85 -41.52
N THR A 199 10.31 -15.07 -42.58
CA THR A 199 9.91 -13.65 -42.50
C THR A 199 8.54 -13.51 -41.83
N ARG A 200 7.59 -14.37 -42.17
CA ARG A 200 6.24 -14.33 -41.58
C ARG A 200 6.27 -14.68 -40.10
N VAL A 201 7.01 -15.72 -39.71
CA VAL A 201 7.21 -16.09 -38.30
C VAL A 201 7.89 -14.97 -37.53
N ALA A 202 8.93 -14.34 -38.08
CA ALA A 202 9.62 -13.22 -37.46
C ALA A 202 8.71 -11.98 -37.29
N ALA A 203 7.87 -11.68 -38.29
CA ALA A 203 6.91 -10.58 -38.24
C ALA A 203 5.84 -10.81 -37.16
N VAL A 204 5.32 -12.04 -37.06
CA VAL A 204 4.42 -12.46 -35.99
C VAL A 204 5.14 -12.28 -34.66
N ALA A 205 6.30 -12.91 -34.44
CA ALA A 205 7.06 -12.83 -33.19
C ALA A 205 7.33 -11.39 -32.73
N THR A 206 7.73 -10.50 -33.65
CA THR A 206 8.01 -9.07 -33.36
C THR A 206 6.76 -8.30 -32.96
N LYS A 207 5.59 -8.66 -33.50
CA LYS A 207 4.30 -8.04 -33.12
C LYS A 207 3.94 -8.39 -31.67
N PHE A 208 4.23 -9.62 -31.23
CA PHE A 208 3.93 -10.10 -29.88
C PHE A 208 4.92 -9.60 -28.83
N SER A 209 6.22 -9.60 -29.15
CA SER A 209 7.28 -9.18 -28.22
C SER A 209 7.11 -7.75 -27.71
N LYS A 210 6.41 -6.89 -28.47
CA LYS A 210 6.12 -5.50 -28.10
C LYS A 210 4.87 -5.32 -27.26
N ARG A 211 3.89 -6.25 -27.30
CA ARG A 211 2.56 -6.03 -26.70
C ARG A 211 2.30 -6.85 -25.43
N ILE A 212 2.86 -8.07 -25.36
CA ILE A 212 2.70 -8.94 -24.19
C ILE A 212 3.31 -8.32 -22.92
N PRO A 213 4.52 -7.74 -22.94
CA PRO A 213 5.11 -7.15 -21.73
C PRO A 213 4.25 -6.05 -21.11
N ASP A 214 3.63 -5.21 -21.95
CA ASP A 214 2.75 -4.13 -21.50
C ASP A 214 1.49 -4.69 -20.82
N MET A 215 0.91 -5.76 -21.39
CA MET A 215 -0.27 -6.43 -20.80
C MET A 215 0.05 -7.13 -19.48
N VAL A 216 1.21 -7.79 -19.40
CA VAL A 216 1.71 -8.38 -18.15
C VAL A 216 1.96 -7.30 -17.10
N ALA A 217 2.55 -6.17 -17.49
CA ALA A 217 2.79 -5.04 -16.59
C ALA A 217 1.47 -4.45 -16.07
N ALA A 218 0.45 -4.32 -16.93
CA ALA A 218 -0.88 -3.87 -16.53
C ALA A 218 -1.52 -4.82 -15.51
N ILE A 219 -1.51 -6.14 -15.77
CA ILE A 219 -2.05 -7.14 -14.84
C ILE A 219 -1.30 -7.13 -13.49
N ARG A 220 0.03 -6.93 -13.49
CA ARG A 220 0.82 -6.79 -12.25
C ARG A 220 0.42 -5.56 -11.44
N LYS A 221 0.32 -4.40 -12.10
CA LYS A 221 -0.15 -3.16 -11.45
C LYS A 221 -1.55 -3.33 -10.84
N LEU A 222 -2.45 -4.02 -11.55
CA LEU A 222 -3.75 -4.36 -10.99
C LEU A 222 -3.62 -5.28 -9.77
N GLY A 223 -2.75 -6.28 -9.82
CA GLY A 223 -2.44 -7.16 -8.68
C GLY A 223 -2.01 -6.36 -7.43
N ASP A 224 -1.16 -5.35 -7.60
CA ASP A 224 -0.73 -4.47 -6.51
C ASP A 224 -1.90 -3.70 -5.90
N LEU A 225 -2.84 -3.22 -6.73
CA LEU A 225 -4.06 -2.53 -6.25
C LEU A 225 -5.00 -3.49 -5.52
N VAL A 226 -5.10 -4.75 -5.97
CA VAL A 226 -5.89 -5.80 -5.32
C VAL A 226 -5.32 -6.14 -3.95
N GLU A 227 -4.00 -6.28 -3.80
CA GLU A 227 -3.38 -6.54 -2.50
C GLU A 227 -3.59 -5.36 -1.53
N LYS A 228 -3.55 -4.12 -2.01
CA LYS A 228 -3.89 -2.95 -1.18
C LYS A 228 -5.35 -2.98 -0.71
N LEU A 229 -6.29 -3.36 -1.56
CA LEU A 229 -7.70 -3.53 -1.17
C LEU A 229 -7.88 -4.67 -0.16
N LYS A 230 -7.16 -5.79 -0.32
CA LYS A 230 -7.17 -6.90 0.64
C LYS A 230 -6.63 -6.48 2.01
N ALA A 231 -5.56 -5.69 2.05
CA ALA A 231 -5.06 -5.11 3.29
C ALA A 231 -6.13 -4.21 3.94
N LEU A 232 -6.86 -3.43 3.14
CA LEU A 232 -7.95 -2.59 3.63
C LEU A 232 -9.12 -3.40 4.22
N PHE A 233 -9.55 -4.49 3.55
CA PHE A 233 -10.54 -5.42 4.10
C PHE A 233 -10.09 -6.07 5.41
N THR A 234 -8.80 -6.42 5.51
CA THR A 234 -8.22 -7.01 6.72
C THR A 234 -8.26 -6.03 7.88
N ARG A 235 -7.80 -4.79 7.66
CA ARG A 235 -7.87 -3.71 8.67
C ARG A 235 -9.30 -3.41 9.10
N PHE A 236 -10.24 -3.37 8.16
CA PHE A 236 -11.66 -3.21 8.50
C PHE A 236 -12.17 -4.36 9.39
N GLY A 237 -11.85 -5.61 9.04
CA GLY A 237 -12.21 -6.79 9.82
C GLY A 237 -11.62 -6.78 11.23
N GLU A 238 -10.35 -6.41 11.36
CA GLU A 238 -9.66 -6.29 12.65
C GLU A 238 -10.28 -5.18 13.52
N THR A 239 -10.54 -4.00 12.96
CA THR A 239 -11.18 -2.90 13.71
C THR A 239 -12.59 -3.27 14.14
N ALA A 240 -13.37 -3.92 13.28
CA ALA A 240 -14.71 -4.40 13.62
C ALA A 240 -14.66 -5.49 14.70
N ASP A 241 -13.75 -6.46 14.59
CA ASP A 241 -13.57 -7.54 15.56
C ASP A 241 -13.10 -7.01 16.93
N ASN A 242 -12.18 -6.03 16.94
CA ASN A 242 -11.76 -5.33 18.15
C ASN A 242 -12.91 -4.55 18.79
N ALA A 243 -13.75 -3.87 18.00
CA ALA A 243 -14.93 -3.18 18.49
C ALA A 243 -15.98 -4.14 19.09
N LEU A 244 -16.15 -5.33 18.50
CA LEU A 244 -17.10 -6.35 18.96
C LEU A 244 -16.58 -7.15 20.17
N LYS A 245 -15.29 -7.49 20.20
CA LYS A 245 -14.62 -8.15 21.35
C LYS A 245 -14.43 -7.22 22.54
N GLY A 246 -14.46 -5.90 22.31
CA GLY A 246 -14.44 -4.83 23.31
C GLY A 246 -15.61 -4.81 24.31
N GLY A 247 -16.52 -5.79 24.29
CA GLY A 247 -17.53 -6.01 25.35
C GLY A 247 -16.96 -6.27 26.75
N LYS A 248 -15.63 -6.33 26.91
CA LYS A 248 -14.94 -6.29 28.21
C LYS A 248 -13.96 -5.11 28.26
N GLY A 249 -14.48 -3.95 28.60
CA GLY A 249 -13.69 -2.76 28.91
C GLY A 249 -14.05 -1.61 27.98
N ALA A 250 -14.56 -0.52 28.57
CA ALA A 250 -14.76 0.72 27.85
C ALA A 250 -13.48 1.09 27.07
N VAL A 251 -13.58 1.27 25.76
CA VAL A 251 -12.54 1.94 24.98
C VAL A 251 -12.54 3.39 25.44
N GLU A 252 -11.63 3.70 26.36
CA GLU A 252 -11.24 5.07 26.62
C GLU A 252 -10.70 5.63 25.28
N PRO A 253 -11.12 6.84 24.84
CA PRO A 253 -10.61 7.41 23.61
C PRO A 253 -9.07 7.39 23.63
N PRO A 254 -8.41 7.26 22.45
CA PRO A 254 -6.96 7.34 22.37
C PRO A 254 -6.49 8.55 23.17
N ARG A 255 -5.74 8.33 24.25
CA ARG A 255 -5.36 9.44 25.12
C ARG A 255 -4.48 10.37 24.32
N VAL A 256 -4.94 11.59 24.11
CA VAL A 256 -4.11 12.65 23.53
C VAL A 256 -3.26 13.24 24.65
N LEU A 257 -1.95 13.39 24.43
CA LEU A 257 -1.11 14.12 25.37
C LEU A 257 -1.47 15.61 25.32
N THR A 258 -1.81 16.15 26.47
CA THR A 258 -2.11 17.57 26.67
C THR A 258 -0.85 18.34 27.01
N SER A 259 -0.91 19.67 26.95
CA SER A 259 0.18 20.54 27.44
C SER A 259 0.53 20.27 28.91
N ALA A 260 -0.44 19.86 29.74
CA ALA A 260 -0.18 19.49 31.13
C ALA A 260 0.62 18.19 31.24
N ASP A 261 0.40 17.22 30.34
CA ASP A 261 1.18 15.99 30.29
C ASP A 261 2.63 16.26 29.87
N PHE A 262 2.82 17.13 28.87
CA PHE A 262 4.15 17.59 28.46
C PHE A 262 4.88 18.35 29.57
N GLN A 263 4.17 19.19 30.32
CA GLN A 263 4.74 19.88 31.48
C GLN A 263 5.14 18.90 32.57
N TYR A 264 4.27 17.95 32.92
CA TYR A 264 4.57 16.91 33.90
C TYR A 264 5.81 16.10 33.51
N MET A 265 5.91 15.69 32.24
CA MET A 265 7.06 14.97 31.72
C MET A 265 8.33 15.83 31.76
N ALA A 266 8.24 17.10 31.38
CA ALA A 266 9.38 18.03 31.44
C ALA A 266 9.89 18.22 32.89
N ASP A 267 8.97 18.42 33.85
CA ASP A 267 9.30 18.55 35.28
C ASP A 267 9.88 17.24 35.85
N GLY A 268 9.45 16.10 35.30
CA GLY A 268 9.95 14.76 35.64
C GLY A 268 11.27 14.37 34.95
N GLY A 269 11.89 15.26 34.17
CA GLY A 269 13.17 14.98 33.48
C GLY A 269 13.05 14.03 32.28
N TYR A 270 11.86 13.93 31.68
CA TYR A 270 11.64 13.08 30.51
C TYR A 270 12.34 13.64 29.28
N HIS A 271 12.73 12.71 28.41
CA HIS A 271 13.23 12.98 27.08
C HIS A 271 12.37 12.28 26.04
N SER A 272 12.34 12.85 24.84
CA SER A 272 11.59 12.38 23.69
C SER A 272 12.56 12.00 22.58
N SER A 273 12.35 10.84 21.97
CA SER A 273 13.05 10.44 20.74
C SER A 273 12.02 10.23 19.63
N LEU A 274 12.20 10.94 18.50
CA LEU A 274 11.31 10.88 17.35
C LEU A 274 11.87 9.91 16.29
N PHE A 275 10.98 9.14 15.68
CA PHE A 275 11.35 8.15 14.66
C PHE A 275 10.18 7.84 13.72
N GLY A 276 10.52 7.30 12.55
CA GLY A 276 9.53 6.81 11.58
C GLY A 276 9.20 5.34 11.80
N GLU A 277 8.20 4.86 11.06
CA GLU A 277 7.70 3.48 11.09
C GLU A 277 8.78 2.37 11.03
N PRO A 278 9.89 2.49 10.27
CA PRO A 278 10.92 1.43 10.23
C PRO A 278 11.54 1.08 11.59
N VAL A 279 11.49 2.00 12.57
CA VAL A 279 12.08 1.81 13.91
C VAL A 279 11.01 1.44 14.95
N LEU A 280 9.72 1.49 14.60
CA LEU A 280 8.60 1.27 15.52
C LEU A 280 8.67 -0.08 16.24
N HIS A 281 9.19 -1.11 15.56
CA HIS A 281 9.30 -2.47 16.10
C HIS A 281 10.14 -2.59 17.39
N PHE A 282 11.07 -1.67 17.66
CA PHE A 282 11.81 -1.65 18.94
C PHE A 282 10.93 -1.21 20.11
N TYR A 283 9.89 -0.42 19.83
CA TYR A 283 9.05 0.24 20.82
C TYR A 283 7.70 -0.48 20.94
N ASP A 284 7.02 -0.78 19.83
CA ASP A 284 5.71 -1.43 19.86
C ASP A 284 5.80 -2.96 19.95
N SER A 285 6.36 -3.45 21.06
CA SER A 285 6.42 -4.89 21.37
C SER A 285 6.28 -5.15 22.88
N ALA A 286 6.05 -6.41 23.25
CA ALA A 286 5.98 -6.82 24.66
C ALA A 286 7.37 -6.72 25.35
N ASP A 287 8.45 -6.90 24.59
CA ASP A 287 9.84 -6.85 25.06
C ASP A 287 10.53 -5.54 24.62
N ALA A 288 9.79 -4.44 24.63
CA ALA A 288 10.25 -3.16 24.09
C ALA A 288 11.57 -2.70 24.69
N LYS A 289 12.44 -2.19 23.81
CA LYS A 289 13.78 -1.70 24.16
C LYS A 289 13.93 -0.25 23.75
N LEU A 290 14.69 0.50 24.54
CA LEU A 290 15.04 1.88 24.20
C LEU A 290 16.11 1.86 23.12
N GLY A 291 15.71 1.86 21.84
CA GLY A 291 16.61 1.78 20.71
C GLY A 291 17.29 0.42 20.53
N ALA A 292 18.22 0.35 19.56
CA ALA A 292 18.94 -0.87 19.22
C ALA A 292 20.10 -1.15 20.19
N GLU A 293 20.43 -2.43 20.36
CA GLU A 293 21.56 -2.85 21.18
C GLU A 293 22.89 -2.29 20.66
N GLY A 294 23.67 -1.67 21.55
CA GLY A 294 24.95 -1.06 21.20
C GLY A 294 24.86 0.25 20.40
N ARG A 295 23.67 0.86 20.32
CA ARG A 295 23.48 2.18 19.70
C ARG A 295 22.86 3.16 20.69
N ASP A 296 23.36 4.39 20.71
CA ASP A 296 22.76 5.46 21.47
C ASP A 296 21.49 5.99 20.80
N VAL A 297 20.55 6.43 21.61
CA VAL A 297 19.29 7.05 21.21
C VAL A 297 19.45 8.57 21.27
N TRP A 298 19.18 9.21 20.14
CA TRP A 298 19.08 10.66 20.04
C TRP A 298 17.77 11.12 20.67
N ALA A 299 17.86 12.02 21.63
CA ALA A 299 16.71 12.48 22.38
C ALA A 299 16.79 13.98 22.68
N MET A 300 15.64 14.61 22.78
CA MET A 300 15.48 15.99 23.21
C MET A 300 14.67 16.03 24.51
N PRO A 301 14.85 17.03 25.39
CA PRO A 301 13.96 17.22 26.53
C PRO A 301 12.49 17.24 26.07
N THR A 302 11.59 16.58 26.81
CA THR A 302 10.19 16.48 26.38
C THR A 302 9.48 17.83 26.27
N GLY A 303 9.92 18.84 27.03
CA GLY A 303 9.47 20.22 26.88
C GLY A 303 9.81 20.83 25.50
N ASP A 304 10.95 20.46 24.90
CA ASP A 304 11.32 20.92 23.56
C ASP A 304 10.54 20.15 22.48
N ALA A 305 10.19 18.89 22.72
CA ALA A 305 9.33 18.11 21.82
C ALA A 305 7.87 18.59 21.83
N ALA A 306 7.42 19.25 22.90
CA ALA A 306 6.03 19.69 23.07
C ALA A 306 5.57 20.72 22.03
N GLN A 307 6.51 21.40 21.36
CA GLN A 307 6.23 22.37 20.30
C GLN A 307 6.01 21.74 18.91
N ILE A 308 6.16 20.41 18.80
CA ILE A 308 6.04 19.68 17.53
C ILE A 308 4.58 19.28 17.32
N HIS A 309 3.95 19.89 16.32
CA HIS A 309 2.54 19.64 15.98
C HIS A 309 2.36 19.12 14.55
N THR A 310 3.33 19.35 13.67
CA THR A 310 3.25 18.92 12.26
C THR A 310 4.48 18.11 11.85
N SER A 311 4.36 17.36 10.75
CA SER A 311 5.53 16.67 10.16
C SER A 311 6.63 17.66 9.74
N ALA A 312 6.25 18.88 9.32
CA ALA A 312 7.18 19.95 9.03
C ALA A 312 7.94 20.42 10.29
N ASP A 313 7.25 20.51 11.43
CA ASP A 313 7.88 20.85 12.71
C ASP A 313 8.80 19.74 13.17
N ALA A 314 8.39 18.48 13.05
CA ALA A 314 9.23 17.33 13.39
C ALA A 314 10.53 17.33 12.56
N ALA A 315 10.42 17.52 11.24
CA ALA A 315 11.58 17.64 10.36
C ALA A 315 12.47 18.82 10.79
N ARG A 316 11.90 20.01 11.01
CA ARG A 316 12.67 21.18 11.42
C ARG A 316 13.36 20.99 12.77
N GLN A 317 12.61 20.58 13.79
CA GLN A 317 13.09 20.50 15.18
C GLN A 317 14.08 19.36 15.42
N THR A 318 14.16 18.39 14.50
CA THR A 318 15.17 17.33 14.51
C THR A 318 16.38 17.66 13.62
N GLY A 319 16.51 18.91 13.17
CA GLY A 319 17.61 19.32 12.31
C GLY A 319 17.54 18.73 10.90
N MET A 320 16.35 18.38 10.41
CA MET A 320 16.09 17.65 9.16
C MET A 320 16.58 16.21 9.18
N ALA A 321 16.44 15.51 10.31
CA ALA A 321 16.78 14.10 10.41
C ALA A 321 16.13 13.29 9.27
N PRO A 322 16.84 12.34 8.63
CA PRO A 322 16.39 11.74 7.37
C PRO A 322 14.99 11.11 7.43
N MET A 323 14.66 10.41 8.53
CA MET A 323 13.34 9.80 8.71
C MET A 323 12.22 10.83 8.89
N MET A 324 12.51 11.97 9.52
CA MET A 324 11.52 13.03 9.75
C MET A 324 11.31 13.85 8.48
N LEU A 325 12.39 14.10 7.73
CA LEU A 325 12.32 14.73 6.42
C LEU A 325 11.56 13.84 5.42
N ASP A 326 11.85 12.54 5.40
CA ASP A 326 11.15 11.57 4.57
C ASP A 326 9.65 11.52 4.90
N ALA A 327 9.30 11.40 6.19
CA ALA A 327 7.91 11.44 6.63
C ALA A 327 7.19 12.74 6.20
N HIS A 328 7.87 13.88 6.25
CA HIS A 328 7.32 15.16 5.80
C HIS A 328 7.13 15.26 4.28
N VAL A 329 8.12 14.80 3.49
CA VAL A 329 8.14 14.95 2.02
C VAL A 329 7.28 13.87 1.34
N ASN A 330 7.35 12.63 1.83
CA ASN A 330 6.77 11.45 1.20
C ASN A 330 5.50 10.93 1.91
N GLY A 331 5.13 11.51 3.06
CA GLY A 331 3.87 11.22 3.76
C GLY A 331 3.90 9.95 4.60
N GLY A 332 4.70 9.93 5.67
CA GLY A 332 4.81 8.82 6.61
C GLY A 332 4.40 9.17 8.04
N ASP A 333 4.10 8.14 8.84
CA ASP A 333 3.78 8.30 10.26
C ASP A 333 5.02 8.73 11.07
N ILE A 334 4.82 9.66 12.00
CA ILE A 334 5.84 10.11 12.94
C ILE A 334 5.47 9.64 14.33
N TYR A 335 6.39 8.92 14.96
CA TYR A 335 6.27 8.42 16.31
C TYR A 335 7.25 9.13 17.24
N SER A 336 6.91 9.15 18.53
CA SER A 336 7.81 9.57 19.58
C SER A 336 7.69 8.63 20.77
N VAL A 337 8.82 8.27 21.38
CA VAL A 337 8.82 7.69 22.72
C VAL A 337 9.24 8.75 23.71
N HIS A 338 8.42 8.97 24.74
CA HIS A 338 8.70 9.85 25.87
C HIS A 338 9.07 8.99 27.07
N PHE A 339 10.25 9.18 27.63
CA PHE A 339 10.77 8.29 28.66
C PHE A 339 11.53 9.06 29.74
N PRO A 340 11.42 8.65 31.02
CA PRO A 340 12.24 9.21 32.07
C PRO A 340 13.70 8.83 31.84
N VAL A 341 14.60 9.77 32.13
CA VAL A 341 16.04 9.57 32.01
C VAL A 341 16.72 9.97 33.31
N ASP A 342 17.71 9.18 33.74
CA ASP A 342 18.67 9.63 34.75
C ASP A 342 19.60 10.68 34.11
N PRO A 343 19.59 11.95 34.58
CA PRO A 343 20.44 13.00 34.02
C PRO A 343 21.93 12.67 34.01
N ALA A 344 22.40 11.78 34.90
CA ALA A 344 23.79 11.35 34.94
C ALA A 344 24.19 10.46 33.75
N THR A 345 23.22 9.89 33.04
CA THR A 345 23.44 9.02 31.87
C THR A 345 23.47 9.79 30.55
N LEU A 346 23.09 11.08 30.58
CA LEU A 346 23.05 11.93 29.42
C LEU A 346 24.44 12.41 29.02
N ARG A 347 24.70 12.43 27.72
CA ARG A 347 25.92 13.02 27.16
C ARG A 347 25.61 13.87 25.94
N ARG A 348 26.39 14.95 25.80
CA ARG A 348 26.37 15.76 24.59
C ARG A 348 26.81 14.93 23.38
N PRO A 349 26.05 14.97 22.27
CA PRO A 349 26.46 14.34 21.03
C PRO A 349 27.71 15.01 20.44
N THR A 350 28.51 14.26 19.71
CA THR A 350 29.68 14.73 19.00
C THR A 350 29.47 14.59 17.49
N VAL A 351 30.32 15.23 16.69
CA VAL A 351 30.29 15.07 15.21
C VAL A 351 30.49 13.61 14.80
N ALA A 352 31.23 12.82 15.59
CA ALA A 352 31.42 11.39 15.30
C ALA A 352 30.12 10.59 15.49
N ASP A 353 29.30 10.96 16.48
CA ASP A 353 28.03 10.27 16.78
C ASP A 353 27.03 10.41 15.65
N SER A 354 27.12 11.50 14.87
CA SER A 354 26.17 11.79 13.80
C SER A 354 26.47 11.01 12.50
N GLY A 355 27.55 10.23 12.46
CA GLY A 355 27.88 9.37 11.32
C GLY A 355 28.13 10.15 10.02
N GLY A 356 28.55 11.42 10.10
CA GLY A 356 28.75 12.31 8.96
C GLY A 356 27.51 13.08 8.51
N TRP A 357 26.37 12.93 9.21
CA TRP A 357 25.14 13.69 8.96
C TRP A 357 25.00 14.79 10.00
N GLU A 358 25.19 16.04 9.59
CA GLU A 358 25.32 17.16 10.52
C GLU A 358 23.95 17.81 10.83
N HIS A 359 23.00 16.99 11.31
CA HIS A 359 21.68 17.41 11.80
C HIS A 359 21.73 17.99 13.23
N PHE A 360 22.93 18.26 13.71
CA PHE A 360 23.23 18.58 15.10
C PHE A 360 24.43 19.53 15.18
N TYR A 361 24.35 20.48 16.11
CA TYR A 361 25.40 21.41 16.45
C TYR A 361 25.82 21.21 17.92
N PRO A 362 27.07 20.77 18.19
CA PRO A 362 27.54 20.50 19.55
C PRO A 362 27.69 21.73 20.44
N ASP A 363 27.60 22.95 19.87
CA ASP A 363 27.90 24.22 20.52
C ASP A 363 29.19 24.16 21.38
N PRO A 364 30.37 24.30 20.75
CA PRO A 364 31.65 24.21 21.46
C PRO A 364 31.85 25.31 22.50
N THR A 365 30.99 26.35 22.51
CA THR A 365 31.07 27.47 23.46
C THR A 365 30.24 27.24 24.73
N ASN A 366 29.28 26.31 24.68
CA ASN A 366 28.46 25.97 25.82
C ASN A 366 29.25 25.04 26.78
N PRO A 367 29.38 25.36 28.07
CA PRO A 367 30.11 24.53 29.03
C PRO A 367 29.32 23.30 29.53
N SER A 368 28.01 23.20 29.24
CA SER A 368 27.16 22.10 29.73
C SER A 368 27.44 20.77 29.02
N PRO A 369 27.97 19.73 29.68
CA PRO A 369 28.39 18.48 29.00
C PRO A 369 27.23 17.63 28.46
N THR A 370 25.99 18.09 28.61
CA THR A 370 24.77 17.29 28.41
C THR A 370 24.14 17.53 27.05
N TYR A 371 24.02 18.79 26.61
CA TYR A 371 23.23 19.14 25.43
C TYR A 371 24.07 19.86 24.38
N GLY A 372 23.77 19.56 23.12
CA GLY A 372 23.94 20.51 22.02
C GLY A 372 22.56 20.90 21.48
N HIS A 373 22.48 21.26 20.22
CA HIS A 373 21.25 21.69 19.57
C HIS A 373 21.04 20.98 18.25
N THR A 374 19.78 20.71 17.90
CA THR A 374 19.48 20.26 16.53
C THR A 374 19.81 21.37 15.55
N ALA A 375 20.33 21.03 14.38
CA ALA A 375 20.78 22.02 13.42
C ALA A 375 20.76 21.48 11.99
N VAL A 376 20.88 22.35 11.00
CA VAL A 376 21.13 21.97 9.60
C VAL A 376 22.46 22.56 9.17
N ASN A 377 23.42 21.72 8.79
CA ASN A 377 24.65 22.20 8.17
C ASN A 377 24.40 22.68 6.72
N THR A 378 24.92 23.85 6.37
CA THR A 378 24.69 24.48 5.06
C THR A 378 25.79 24.21 4.03
N GLY A 379 26.75 23.34 4.34
CA GLY A 379 27.80 22.86 3.44
C GLY A 379 29.10 23.69 3.43
N THR A 380 29.21 24.71 4.30
CA THR A 380 30.39 25.61 4.39
C THR A 380 30.96 25.75 5.81
N GLY A 381 30.59 24.82 6.72
CA GLY A 381 30.93 24.91 8.15
C GLY A 381 30.01 25.87 8.93
N ALA A 382 28.94 26.36 8.30
CA ALA A 382 27.88 27.13 8.94
C ALA A 382 26.66 26.24 9.25
N PHE A 383 26.00 26.53 10.35
CA PHE A 383 24.85 25.78 10.86
C PHE A 383 23.64 26.71 11.03
N LEU A 384 22.47 26.24 10.59
CA LEU A 384 21.19 26.79 11.02
C LEU A 384 20.77 26.06 12.29
N VAL A 385 20.97 26.69 13.44
CA VAL A 385 20.80 26.06 14.75
C VAL A 385 19.40 26.33 15.28
N ASN A 386 18.68 25.27 15.68
CA ASN A 386 17.41 25.41 16.37
C ASN A 386 17.63 25.63 17.87
N PRO A 387 16.66 26.23 18.58
CA PRO A 387 16.70 26.28 20.04
C PRO A 387 16.53 24.89 20.67
N THR A 388 15.98 23.91 19.94
CA THR A 388 15.73 22.54 20.42
C THR A 388 17.02 21.86 20.83
N ARG A 389 17.08 21.45 22.10
CA ARG A 389 18.24 20.80 22.70
C ARG A 389 18.24 19.32 22.32
N GLU A 390 19.44 18.78 22.18
CA GLU A 390 19.62 17.38 21.83
C GLU A 390 20.75 16.74 22.63
N THR A 391 20.51 15.50 23.06
CA THR A 391 21.39 14.67 23.88
C THR A 391 21.40 13.23 23.37
N LEU A 392 22.39 12.45 23.82
CA LEU A 392 22.39 11.00 23.66
C LEU A 392 22.03 10.31 24.97
N VAL A 393 21.29 9.21 24.83
CA VAL A 393 20.95 8.26 25.88
C VAL A 393 21.44 6.89 25.45
N THR A 394 22.02 6.10 26.34
CA THR A 394 22.44 4.74 26.02
C THR A 394 21.23 3.87 25.64
N GLY A 395 21.25 3.30 24.44
CA GLY A 395 20.19 2.41 23.96
C GLY A 395 20.47 0.93 24.17
N GLY A 396 19.49 0.09 23.80
CA GLY A 396 19.55 -1.36 23.90
C GLY A 396 19.03 -1.96 25.21
N GLY A 397 18.84 -1.13 26.23
CA GLY A 397 18.22 -1.52 27.51
C GLY A 397 16.70 -1.72 27.41
N PRO A 398 16.07 -2.37 28.41
CA PRO A 398 14.62 -2.44 28.49
C PRO A 398 14.00 -1.04 28.54
N MET A 399 12.79 -0.90 28.01
CA MET A 399 12.08 0.38 28.07
C MET A 399 11.94 0.87 29.53
N PRO A 400 12.33 2.12 29.84
CA PRO A 400 12.17 2.65 31.19
C PRO A 400 10.69 2.63 31.62
N PRO A 401 10.36 2.20 32.86
CA PRO A 401 8.98 2.23 33.36
C PRO A 401 8.40 3.65 33.35
N GLY A 402 7.13 3.78 32.99
CA GLY A 402 6.47 5.08 32.87
C GLY A 402 6.75 5.79 31.55
N SER A 403 7.39 5.12 30.59
CA SER A 403 7.53 5.61 29.22
C SER A 403 6.18 5.59 28.50
N VAL A 404 6.05 6.42 27.46
CA VAL A 404 4.85 6.54 26.65
C VAL A 404 5.25 6.63 25.18
N LEU A 405 4.75 5.72 24.36
CA LEU A 405 4.84 5.77 22.91
C LEU A 405 3.65 6.53 22.36
N THR A 406 3.92 7.47 21.46
CA THR A 406 2.92 8.31 20.81
C THR A 406 3.10 8.35 19.30
N ARG A 407 2.02 8.66 18.59
CA ARG A 407 2.00 8.97 17.15
C ARG A 407 1.47 10.38 16.95
N LEU A 408 2.09 11.14 16.04
CA LEU A 408 1.64 12.49 15.70
C LEU A 408 0.50 12.41 14.67
N GLU A 409 -0.69 12.88 15.05
CA GLU A 409 -1.87 12.92 14.18
C GLU A 409 -2.58 14.27 14.33
N ASN A 410 -2.85 14.95 13.22
CA ASN A 410 -3.66 16.18 13.18
C ASN A 410 -3.26 17.25 14.23
N GLY A 411 -1.97 17.49 14.46
CA GLY A 411 -1.52 18.47 15.46
C GLY A 411 -1.23 17.91 16.86
N SER A 412 -1.58 16.64 17.10
CA SER A 412 -1.69 16.06 18.44
C SER A 412 -0.92 14.76 18.59
N TRP A 413 -0.32 14.54 19.76
CA TRP A 413 0.38 13.30 20.10
C TRP A 413 -0.60 12.30 20.72
N ILE A 414 -0.96 11.27 19.97
CA ILE A 414 -1.88 10.21 20.37
C ILE A 414 -1.09 9.10 21.05
N VAL A 415 -1.47 8.71 22.27
CA VAL A 415 -0.84 7.60 22.99
C VAL A 415 -1.16 6.28 22.29
N VAL A 416 -0.10 5.60 21.84
CA VAL A 416 -0.13 4.26 21.24
C VAL A 416 0.05 3.20 22.32
N ARG A 417 1.03 3.41 23.22
CA ARG A 417 1.39 2.44 24.27
C ARG A 417 1.95 3.14 25.50
N ARG A 418 1.74 2.55 26.68
CA ARG A 418 2.45 2.89 27.92
C ARG A 418 3.24 1.67 28.39
N TYR A 419 4.37 1.90 29.05
CA TYR A 419 5.29 0.86 29.53
C TYR A 419 5.39 0.83 31.05
#